data_AF-A0A9J6HA90-F1
#
_entry.id   AF-A0A9J6HA90-F1
#
_cell.length_a   1.000
_cell.length_b   1.000
_cell.length_c   1.000
_cell.angle_alpha   90.00
_cell.angle_beta   90.00
_cell.angle_gamma   90.00
#
_symmetry.space_group_name_H-M   'P 1'
#
loop_
_entity.id
_entity.type
_entity.pdbx_description
1 polymer ?
#
loop_
_entity_poly.entity_id
_entity_poly.type
_entity_poly.pdbx_seq_one_letter_code
_entity_poly.pdbx_strand_id
1 'polypeptide(L)'
;MKGTPAQSIQGERTIDPQWIIENPRAVLDIPGQAWLLLQHFLQQHEREPGTTRYHRLVASKLLCNGYALLPWLMASYKLRDAPELLRLLIAYKRLEEATDLSMEYIDAVLGKGAEYFGLYSTLHATSPPVWLPHTTFDRLLVALKSSPSMEAQDQRLSKKLRQYFKTLEQVSLAMR
;
A
#
# COMPACT_ATOMS: atom_id res chain seq x y z
N MET A 1 -44.46 34.54 18.18
CA MET A 1 -43.27 35.02 17.42
C MET A 1 -42.16 35.35 18.41
N LYS A 2 -40.89 35.17 18.00
CA LYS A 2 -39.64 35.02 18.79
C LYS A 2 -39.38 33.53 19.07
N GLY A 3 -38.43 32.83 18.46
CA GLY A 3 -37.29 33.21 17.64
C GLY A 3 -36.13 32.33 18.07
N THR A 4 -35.96 31.18 17.43
CA THR A 4 -34.88 30.21 17.65
C THR A 4 -33.54 30.86 17.31
N PRO A 5 -32.50 30.78 18.15
CA PRO A 5 -31.14 30.96 17.67
C PRO A 5 -30.63 29.60 17.20
N ALA A 6 -30.35 29.53 15.90
CA ALA A 6 -29.59 28.47 15.27
C ALA A 6 -28.25 28.32 15.99
N GLN A 7 -27.98 27.13 16.54
CA GLN A 7 -26.63 26.78 16.95
C GLN A 7 -25.86 26.39 15.70
N SER A 8 -25.06 27.35 15.26
CA SER A 8 -24.05 27.27 14.23
C SER A 8 -23.15 26.05 14.42
N ILE A 9 -23.13 25.24 13.36
CA ILE A 9 -22.12 24.23 13.04
C ILE A 9 -20.77 24.94 12.99
N GLN A 10 -19.88 24.66 13.96
CA GLN A 10 -18.41 24.71 13.86
C GLN A 10 -17.82 24.57 15.28
N GLY A 11 -17.71 23.32 15.75
CA GLY A 11 -16.82 23.02 16.86
C GLY A 11 -15.44 22.69 16.29
N GLU A 12 -14.51 23.64 16.36
CA GLU A 12 -13.09 23.32 16.37
C GLU A 12 -12.90 22.16 17.34
N ARG A 13 -12.22 21.08 16.92
CA ARG A 13 -11.80 20.02 17.83
C ARG A 13 -10.71 20.59 18.73
N THR A 14 -11.08 21.42 19.69
CA THR A 14 -10.21 21.90 20.75
C THR A 14 -9.84 20.70 21.60
N ILE A 15 -8.58 20.26 21.46
CA ILE A 15 -7.99 19.23 22.30
C ILE A 15 -8.00 19.78 23.73
N ASP A 16 -8.63 19.04 24.65
CA ASP A 16 -8.70 19.43 26.05
C ASP A 16 -7.27 19.55 26.63
N PRO A 17 -6.85 20.73 27.12
CA PRO A 17 -5.50 20.92 27.68
C PRO A 17 -5.24 20.04 28.90
N GLN A 18 -6.28 19.57 29.59
CA GLN A 18 -6.14 18.68 30.74
C GLN A 18 -5.65 17.28 30.31
N TRP A 19 -6.11 16.81 29.15
CA TRP A 19 -5.68 15.54 28.57
C TRP A 19 -4.17 15.51 28.22
N ILE A 20 -3.63 16.65 27.77
CA ILE A 20 -2.22 16.83 27.41
C ILE A 20 -1.33 16.65 28.65
N ILE A 21 -1.77 17.18 29.79
CA ILE A 21 -1.06 17.08 31.07
C ILE A 21 -1.09 15.64 31.60
N GLU A 22 -2.20 14.94 31.42
CA GLU A 22 -2.40 13.56 31.88
C GLU A 22 -1.65 12.53 31.01
N ASN A 23 -1.30 12.87 29.77
CA ASN A 23 -0.64 11.97 28.83
C ASN A 23 0.70 12.51 28.31
N PRO A 24 1.67 12.82 29.20
CA PRO A 24 2.90 13.49 28.81
C PRO A 24 3.72 12.65 27.82
N ARG A 25 3.65 11.31 27.88
CA ARG A 25 4.33 10.43 26.91
C ARG A 25 3.79 10.56 25.48
N ALA A 26 2.49 10.80 25.31
CA ALA A 26 1.89 11.01 23.99
C ALA A 26 2.26 12.40 23.42
N VAL A 27 2.53 13.36 24.30
CA VAL A 27 2.90 14.73 23.95
C VAL A 27 4.41 14.88 23.72
N LEU A 28 5.23 14.10 24.44
CA LEU A 28 6.68 14.17 24.43
C LEU A 28 7.36 13.16 23.49
N ASP A 29 6.61 12.22 22.89
CA ASP A 29 7.13 11.37 21.82
C ASP A 29 7.25 12.15 20.50
N ILE A 30 8.25 13.03 20.45
CA ILE A 30 8.56 13.88 19.30
C ILE A 30 8.70 13.04 18.01
N PRO A 31 9.38 11.87 18.01
CA PRO A 31 9.41 10.99 16.83
C PRO A 31 8.02 10.49 16.41
N GLY A 32 7.19 10.02 17.35
CA GLY A 32 5.83 9.55 17.05
C GLY A 32 4.96 10.65 16.45
N GLN A 33 5.02 11.85 17.02
CA GLN A 33 4.29 13.02 16.49
C GLN A 33 4.80 13.46 15.12
N ALA A 34 6.11 13.39 14.87
CA ALA A 34 6.65 13.69 13.55
C ALA A 34 6.12 12.73 12.48
N TRP A 35 5.96 11.44 12.79
CA TRP A 35 5.35 10.48 11.87
C TRP A 35 3.87 10.73 11.65
N LEU A 36 3.12 11.06 12.69
CA LEU A 36 1.70 11.42 12.56
C LEU A 36 1.52 12.69 11.71
N LEU A 37 2.38 13.68 11.90
CA LEU A 37 2.39 14.90 11.10
C LEU A 37 2.74 14.61 9.64
N LEU A 38 3.72 13.74 9.38
CA LEU A 38 4.04 13.30 8.03
C LEU A 38 2.87 12.58 7.37
N GLN A 39 2.23 11.65 8.09
CA GLN A 39 1.04 10.94 7.61
C GLN A 39 -0.08 11.93 7.25
N HIS A 40 -0.32 12.93 8.11
CA HIS A 40 -1.27 14.00 7.84
C HIS A 40 -0.93 14.74 6.54
N PHE A 41 0.31 15.20 6.37
CA PHE A 41 0.71 15.92 5.15
C PHE A 41 0.57 15.07 3.89
N LEU A 42 0.94 13.80 3.93
CA LEU A 42 0.75 12.89 2.79
C LEU A 42 -0.73 12.77 2.40
N GLN A 43 -1.63 12.63 3.38
CA GLN A 43 -3.07 12.58 3.13
C GLN A 43 -3.62 13.92 2.61
N GLN A 44 -3.12 15.05 3.10
CA GLN A 44 -3.57 16.38 2.69
C GLN A 44 -3.11 16.76 1.28
N HIS A 45 -1.88 16.41 0.91
CA HIS A 45 -1.29 16.81 -0.37
C HIS A 45 -1.49 15.79 -1.49
N GLU A 46 -1.90 14.57 -1.17
CA GLU A 46 -2.21 13.51 -2.15
C GLU A 46 -3.66 13.05 -1.96
N ARG A 47 -4.61 14.00 -2.02
CA ARG A 47 -6.04 13.68 -1.90
C ARG A 47 -6.58 12.95 -3.12
N GLU A 48 -6.05 13.25 -4.30
CA GLU A 48 -6.50 12.65 -5.55
C GLU A 48 -5.94 11.22 -5.72
N PRO A 49 -6.76 10.26 -6.17
CA PRO A 49 -6.29 8.89 -6.42
C PRO A 49 -5.19 8.88 -7.50
N GLY A 50 -4.20 8.00 -7.34
CA GLY A 50 -3.06 7.87 -8.26
C GLY A 50 -1.96 8.94 -8.09
N THR A 51 -2.14 9.94 -7.24
CA THR A 51 -1.04 10.85 -6.88
C THR A 51 -0.12 10.20 -5.85
N THR A 52 1.15 9.97 -6.20
CA THR A 52 2.11 9.22 -5.36
C THR A 52 3.46 9.92 -5.21
N ARG A 53 3.58 11.15 -5.68
CA ARG A 53 4.84 11.92 -5.68
C ARG A 53 5.47 12.00 -4.29
N TYR A 54 4.69 12.30 -3.25
CA TYR A 54 5.20 12.44 -1.88
C TYR A 54 5.39 11.09 -1.21
N HIS A 55 4.47 10.13 -1.38
CA HIS A 55 4.70 8.73 -0.97
C HIS A 55 6.01 8.19 -1.53
N ARG A 56 6.27 8.37 -2.83
CA ARG A 56 7.51 7.97 -3.49
C ARG A 56 8.73 8.67 -2.90
N LEU A 57 8.66 9.99 -2.70
CA LEU A 57 9.77 10.76 -2.15
C LEU A 57 10.15 10.27 -0.74
N VAL A 58 9.15 10.14 0.14
CA VAL A 58 9.34 9.70 1.52
C VAL A 58 9.88 8.26 1.54
N ALA A 59 9.24 7.35 0.82
CA ALA A 59 9.66 5.95 0.75
C ALA A 59 11.07 5.81 0.18
N SER A 60 11.39 6.52 -0.91
CA SER A 60 12.74 6.54 -1.49
C SER A 60 13.76 7.03 -0.48
N LYS A 61 13.46 8.10 0.27
CA LYS A 61 14.38 8.63 1.28
C LYS A 61 14.60 7.64 2.42
N LEU A 62 13.55 6.99 2.93
CA LEU A 62 13.68 5.96 3.97
C LEU A 62 14.52 4.78 3.49
N LEU A 63 14.21 4.25 2.31
CA LEU A 63 14.89 3.10 1.72
C LEU A 63 16.35 3.41 1.37
N CYS A 64 16.66 4.61 0.87
CA CYS A 64 18.03 5.10 0.64
C CYS A 64 18.87 5.06 1.92
N ASN A 65 18.27 5.32 3.08
CA ASN A 65 18.95 5.29 4.38
C ASN A 65 18.93 3.89 5.02
N GLY A 66 18.46 2.86 4.30
CA GLY A 66 18.41 1.48 4.79
C GLY A 66 17.23 1.17 5.73
N TYR A 67 16.34 2.13 5.99
CA TYR A 67 15.16 1.89 6.84
C TYR A 67 14.10 1.09 6.09
N ALA A 68 13.35 0.27 6.82
CA ALA A 68 12.10 -0.32 6.32
C ALA A 68 11.00 0.73 6.22
N LEU A 69 10.02 0.50 5.36
CA LEU A 69 8.84 1.37 5.30
C LEU A 69 7.96 1.13 6.53
N LEU A 70 7.43 2.22 7.09
CA LEU A 70 6.49 2.15 8.21
C LEU A 70 5.18 1.44 7.76
N PRO A 71 4.53 0.63 8.62
CA PRO A 71 3.34 -0.12 8.24
C PRO A 71 2.22 0.73 7.66
N TRP A 72 1.96 1.91 8.26
CA TRP A 72 0.92 2.83 7.77
C TRP A 72 1.28 3.44 6.40
N LEU A 73 2.57 3.69 6.14
CA LEU A 73 3.05 4.24 4.87
C LEU A 73 2.92 3.19 3.77
N MET A 74 3.32 1.95 4.06
CA MET A 74 3.16 0.82 3.18
C MET A 74 1.68 0.61 2.82
N ALA A 75 0.78 0.56 3.81
CA ALA A 75 -0.65 0.38 3.59
C ALA A 75 -1.26 1.50 2.75
N SER A 76 -0.95 2.76 3.08
CA SER A 76 -1.41 3.93 2.31
C SER A 76 -0.90 3.90 0.87
N TYR A 77 0.34 3.47 0.64
CA TYR A 77 0.91 3.40 -0.71
C TYR A 77 0.34 2.23 -1.53
N LYS A 78 0.10 1.05 -0.93
CA LYS A 78 -0.56 -0.09 -1.61
C LYS A 78 -1.92 0.31 -2.21
N LEU A 79 -2.71 1.08 -1.46
CA LEU A 79 -4.02 1.59 -1.89
C LEU A 79 -3.96 2.54 -3.09
N ARG A 80 -2.81 3.18 -3.33
CA ARG A 80 -2.65 4.23 -4.33
C ARG A 80 -2.00 3.72 -5.60
N ASP A 81 -0.87 3.03 -5.47
CA ASP A 81 -0.11 2.46 -6.58
C ASP A 81 0.82 1.34 -6.07
N ALA A 82 0.25 0.15 -5.89
CA ALA A 82 1.03 -1.05 -5.57
C ALA A 82 2.10 -1.40 -6.64
N PRO A 83 1.85 -1.26 -7.97
CA PRO A 83 2.90 -1.44 -8.97
C PRO A 83 4.11 -0.51 -8.81
N GLU A 84 3.92 0.77 -8.49
CA GLU A 84 5.02 1.70 -8.22
C GLU A 84 5.78 1.34 -6.96
N LEU A 85 5.06 1.02 -5.88
CA LEU A 85 5.67 0.56 -4.64
C LEU A 85 6.53 -0.69 -4.85
N LEU A 86 6.04 -1.66 -5.63
CA LEU A 86 6.79 -2.87 -5.96
C LEU A 86 8.07 -2.55 -6.74
N ARG A 87 7.99 -1.68 -7.76
CA ARG A 87 9.17 -1.21 -8.50
C ARG A 87 10.19 -0.54 -7.57
N LEU A 88 9.71 0.23 -6.59
CA LEU A 88 10.55 0.91 -5.62
C LEU A 88 11.31 -0.08 -4.73
N LEU A 89 10.61 -1.07 -4.15
CA LEU A 89 11.23 -2.10 -3.31
C LEU A 89 12.31 -2.88 -4.08
N ILE A 90 12.04 -3.24 -5.34
CA ILE A 90 13.02 -3.91 -6.22
C ILE A 90 14.24 -3.02 -6.46
N ALA A 91 14.04 -1.73 -6.75
CA ALA A 91 15.13 -0.78 -7.00
C ALA A 91 16.07 -0.64 -5.79
N TYR A 92 15.52 -0.70 -4.57
CA TYR A 92 16.27 -0.64 -3.31
C TYR A 92 16.69 -2.02 -2.78
N LYS A 93 16.63 -3.08 -3.61
CA LYS A 93 17.04 -4.46 -3.25
C LYS A 93 16.32 -5.05 -2.04
N ARG A 94 15.11 -4.55 -1.71
CA ARG A 94 14.22 -5.11 -0.68
C ARG A 94 13.42 -6.27 -1.27
N LEU A 95 14.12 -7.33 -1.67
CA LEU A 95 13.54 -8.43 -2.45
C LEU A 95 12.53 -9.27 -1.66
N GLU A 96 12.74 -9.45 -0.36
CA GLU A 96 11.81 -10.18 0.51
C GLU A 96 10.47 -9.45 0.64
N GLU A 97 10.49 -8.17 1.00
CA GLU A 97 9.29 -7.32 1.04
C GLU A 97 8.61 -7.20 -0.33
N ALA A 98 9.39 -7.09 -1.42
CA ALA A 98 8.85 -7.09 -2.77
C ALA A 98 8.13 -8.40 -3.09
N THR A 99 8.65 -9.54 -2.60
CA THR A 99 8.03 -10.85 -2.77
C THR A 99 6.74 -10.96 -1.97
N ASP A 100 6.75 -10.57 -0.70
CA ASP A 100 5.54 -10.61 0.14
C ASP A 100 4.45 -9.68 -0.41
N LEU A 101 4.81 -8.46 -0.82
CA LEU A 101 3.89 -7.54 -1.51
C LEU A 101 3.33 -8.16 -2.79
N SER A 102 4.16 -8.84 -3.58
CA SER A 102 3.74 -9.51 -4.83
C SER A 102 2.76 -10.64 -4.57
N MET A 103 2.97 -11.42 -3.51
CA MET A 103 2.09 -12.50 -3.10
C MET A 103 0.71 -11.96 -2.69
N GLU A 104 0.70 -10.93 -1.84
CA GLU A 104 -0.54 -10.25 -1.44
C GLU A 104 -1.25 -9.62 -2.63
N TYR A 105 -0.51 -9.04 -3.57
CA TYR A 105 -1.11 -8.39 -4.73
C TYR A 105 -1.75 -9.41 -5.69
N ILE A 106 -1.11 -10.57 -5.89
CA ILE A 106 -1.72 -11.68 -6.64
C ILE A 106 -3.01 -12.15 -5.95
N ASP A 107 -2.99 -12.29 -4.62
CA ASP A 107 -4.18 -12.66 -3.86
C ASP A 107 -5.30 -11.63 -4.00
N ALA A 108 -4.97 -10.33 -3.96
CA ALA A 108 -5.92 -9.24 -4.16
C ALA A 108 -6.57 -9.31 -5.54
N VAL A 109 -5.80 -9.54 -6.60
CA VAL A 109 -6.34 -9.71 -7.96
C VAL A 109 -7.22 -10.95 -8.06
N LEU A 110 -6.88 -12.03 -7.35
CA LEU A 110 -7.72 -13.23 -7.25
C LEU A 110 -8.94 -13.07 -6.31
N GLY A 111 -9.19 -11.87 -5.79
CA GLY A 111 -10.36 -11.53 -4.99
C GLY A 111 -10.19 -11.62 -3.48
N LYS A 112 -8.95 -11.80 -2.98
CA LYS A 112 -8.64 -11.88 -1.54
C LYS A 112 -7.90 -10.63 -1.09
N GLY A 113 -8.57 -9.74 -0.34
CA GLY A 113 -7.92 -8.52 0.16
C GLY A 113 -7.76 -7.43 -0.90
N ALA A 114 -8.67 -7.36 -1.88
CA ALA A 114 -8.68 -6.34 -2.92
C ALA A 114 -8.79 -4.92 -2.35
N GLU A 115 -9.47 -4.78 -1.21
CA GLU A 115 -9.65 -3.54 -0.46
C GLU A 115 -8.33 -2.90 -0.01
N TYR A 116 -7.26 -3.67 0.14
CA TYR A 116 -5.94 -3.17 0.55
C TYR A 116 -5.11 -2.61 -0.62
N PHE A 117 -5.55 -2.85 -1.86
CA PHE A 117 -4.80 -2.53 -3.08
C PHE A 117 -5.50 -1.48 -3.96
N GLY A 118 -6.60 -0.88 -3.49
CA GLY A 118 -7.35 0.13 -4.25
C GLY A 118 -7.92 -0.40 -5.56
N LEU A 119 -8.15 -1.72 -5.66
CA LEU A 119 -8.67 -2.36 -6.86
C LEU A 119 -10.19 -2.18 -6.94
N TYR A 120 -10.68 -1.67 -8.07
CA TYR A 120 -12.12 -1.49 -8.32
C TYR A 120 -12.83 -2.79 -8.71
N SER A 121 -12.09 -3.75 -9.29
CA SER A 121 -12.60 -5.05 -9.67
C SER A 121 -11.57 -6.13 -9.34
N THR A 122 -12.02 -7.39 -9.39
CA THR A 122 -11.20 -8.57 -9.16
C THR A 122 -11.35 -9.52 -10.35
N LEU A 123 -10.48 -10.52 -10.45
CA LEU A 123 -10.53 -11.50 -11.53
C LEU A 123 -11.77 -12.39 -11.36
N HIS A 124 -12.85 -12.02 -12.04
CA HIS A 124 -14.11 -12.76 -12.07
C HIS A 124 -14.66 -12.79 -13.49
N ALA A 125 -15.38 -13.86 -13.86
CA ALA A 125 -15.89 -14.06 -15.22
C ALA A 125 -16.86 -12.96 -15.69
N THR A 126 -17.50 -12.27 -14.74
CA THR A 126 -18.49 -11.22 -15.01
C THR A 126 -17.97 -9.80 -14.72
N SER A 127 -16.70 -9.64 -14.35
CA SER A 127 -16.11 -8.34 -13.97
C SER A 127 -15.10 -7.84 -15.00
N PRO A 128 -14.85 -6.52 -15.07
CA PRO A 128 -13.81 -5.97 -15.94
C PRO A 128 -12.43 -6.59 -15.64
N PRO A 129 -11.62 -6.86 -16.67
CA PRO A 129 -10.37 -7.59 -16.50
C PRO A 129 -9.35 -6.78 -15.69
N VAL A 130 -8.76 -7.42 -14.67
CA VAL A 130 -7.65 -6.87 -13.87
C VAL A 130 -6.38 -7.66 -14.16
N TRP A 131 -5.34 -6.94 -14.59
CA TRP A 131 -4.06 -7.52 -14.98
C TRP A 131 -2.97 -7.16 -13.98
N LEU A 132 -2.04 -8.09 -13.78
CA LEU A 132 -0.83 -7.85 -12.99
C LEU A 132 0.20 -7.08 -13.84
N PRO A 133 1.07 -6.25 -13.22
CA PRO A 133 2.19 -5.61 -13.89
C PRO A 133 3.30 -6.62 -14.23
N HIS A 134 3.10 -7.42 -15.28
CA HIS A 134 3.97 -8.55 -15.68
C HIS A 134 5.45 -8.18 -15.73
N THR A 135 5.80 -7.04 -16.31
CA THR A 135 7.19 -6.57 -16.41
C THR A 135 7.86 -6.39 -15.05
N THR A 136 7.10 -6.00 -14.02
CA THR A 136 7.63 -5.79 -12.67
C THR A 136 7.85 -7.13 -11.97
N PHE A 137 6.93 -8.09 -12.14
CA PHE A 137 7.08 -9.45 -11.63
C PHE A 137 8.27 -10.17 -12.29
N ASP A 138 8.45 -10.02 -13.60
CA ASP A 138 9.59 -10.62 -14.31
C ASP A 138 10.92 -10.07 -13.79
N ARG A 139 11.00 -8.75 -13.58
CA ARG A 139 12.18 -8.11 -12.97
C ARG A 139 12.46 -8.64 -11.58
N LEU A 140 11.42 -8.86 -10.77
CA LEU A 140 11.56 -9.45 -9.44
C LEU A 140 12.09 -10.88 -9.51
N LEU A 141 11.51 -11.74 -10.38
CA LEU A 141 11.98 -13.12 -10.55
C LEU A 141 13.43 -13.18 -11.00
N VAL A 142 13.85 -12.32 -11.93
CA VAL A 142 15.26 -12.22 -12.35
C VAL A 142 16.15 -11.79 -11.18
N ALA A 143 15.72 -10.81 -10.39
CA ALA A 143 16.47 -10.34 -9.23
C ALA A 143 16.60 -11.42 -8.15
N LEU A 144 15.54 -12.19 -7.89
CA LEU A 144 15.54 -13.30 -6.93
C LEU A 144 16.49 -14.43 -7.37
N LYS A 145 16.41 -14.84 -8.64
CA LYS A 145 17.29 -15.88 -9.21
C LYS A 145 18.77 -15.51 -9.22
N SER A 146 19.08 -14.21 -9.25
CA SER A 146 20.45 -13.72 -9.20
C SER A 146 21.10 -13.90 -7.82
N SER A 147 20.34 -14.25 -6.79
CA SER A 147 20.80 -14.39 -5.41
C SER A 147 20.48 -15.78 -4.85
N PRO A 148 21.48 -16.64 -4.56
CA PRO A 148 21.22 -18.03 -4.14
C PRO A 148 20.48 -18.12 -2.79
N SER A 149 20.64 -17.13 -1.91
CA SER A 149 19.92 -17.08 -0.63
C SER A 149 18.40 -16.92 -0.79
N MET A 150 17.92 -16.47 -1.95
CA MET A 150 16.52 -16.10 -2.20
C MET A 150 15.76 -17.14 -3.02
N GLU A 151 16.32 -18.34 -3.21
CA GLU A 151 15.71 -19.42 -3.99
C GLU A 151 14.31 -19.80 -3.47
N ALA A 152 14.14 -19.86 -2.15
CA ALA A 152 12.83 -20.15 -1.54
C ALA A 152 11.76 -19.11 -1.92
N GLN A 153 12.14 -17.82 -2.00
CA GLN A 153 11.24 -16.74 -2.38
C GLN A 153 10.90 -16.79 -3.89
N ASP A 154 11.88 -17.12 -4.75
CA ASP A 154 11.64 -17.34 -6.18
C ASP A 154 10.66 -18.49 -6.42
N GLN A 155 10.87 -19.63 -5.74
CA GLN A 155 9.99 -20.79 -5.86
C GLN A 155 8.56 -20.48 -5.38
N ARG A 156 8.44 -19.77 -4.26
CA ARG A 156 7.15 -19.35 -3.68
C ARG A 156 6.39 -18.44 -4.65
N LEU A 157 7.03 -17.41 -5.18
CA LEU A 157 6.42 -16.47 -6.13
C LEU A 157 6.05 -17.16 -7.45
N SER A 158 6.96 -17.97 -8.00
CA SER A 158 6.73 -18.73 -9.22
C SER A 158 5.54 -19.69 -9.10
N LYS A 159 5.39 -20.36 -7.95
CA LYS A 159 4.23 -21.22 -7.67
C LYS A 159 2.92 -20.41 -7.65
N LYS A 160 2.93 -19.23 -7.03
CA LYS A 160 1.75 -18.35 -6.96
C LYS A 160 1.35 -17.80 -8.32
N LEU A 161 2.31 -17.38 -9.14
CA LEU A 161 2.07 -16.92 -10.51
C LEU A 161 1.48 -18.03 -11.38
N ARG A 162 1.99 -19.27 -11.28
CA ARG A 162 1.38 -20.43 -11.97
C ARG A 162 -0.07 -20.65 -11.57
N GLN A 163 -0.40 -20.52 -10.29
CA GLN A 163 -1.79 -20.61 -9.82
C GLN A 163 -2.65 -19.50 -10.43
N TYR A 164 -2.16 -18.27 -10.44
CA TYR A 164 -2.85 -17.14 -11.07
C TYR A 164 -3.13 -17.39 -12.56
N PHE A 165 -2.12 -17.81 -13.34
CA PHE A 165 -2.31 -18.09 -14.77
C PHE A 165 -3.33 -19.20 -15.03
N LYS A 166 -3.32 -20.26 -14.21
CA LYS A 166 -4.34 -21.32 -14.31
C LYS A 166 -5.75 -20.79 -14.06
N THR A 167 -5.94 -19.94 -13.04
CA THR A 167 -7.25 -19.32 -12.78
C THR A 167 -7.65 -18.37 -13.91
N LEU A 168 -6.70 -17.62 -14.45
CA LEU A 168 -6.93 -16.72 -15.59
C LEU A 168 -7.38 -17.48 -16.84
N GLU A 169 -6.77 -18.62 -17.15
CA GLU A 169 -7.19 -19.49 -18.25
C GLU A 169 -8.63 -20.00 -18.05
N GLN A 170 -8.98 -20.43 -16.84
CA GLN A 170 -10.34 -20.89 -16.50
C GLN A 170 -11.39 -19.79 -16.67
N VAL A 171 -11.08 -18.59 -16.17
CA VAL A 171 -11.97 -17.42 -16.28
C VAL A 171 -12.09 -16.97 -17.73
N SER A 172 -11.01 -17.00 -18.50
CA SER A 172 -11.04 -16.69 -19.94
C SER A 172 -11.86 -17.69 -20.75
N LEU A 173 -11.89 -18.96 -20.36
CA LEU A 173 -12.74 -19.97 -21.00
C LEU A 173 -14.20 -19.77 -20.65
N ALA A 174 -14.51 -19.41 -19.40
CA ALA A 174 -15.88 -19.16 -18.94
C ALA A 174 -16.52 -17.88 -19.51
N MET A 175 -15.69 -16.95 -20.03
CA MET A 175 -16.16 -15.74 -20.71
C MET A 175 -16.53 -15.95 -22.19
N ARG A 176 -16.13 -17.08 -22.79
CA ARG A 176 -16.45 -17.43 -24.19
C ARG A 176 -17.80 -18.14 -24.28
#